data_AF-D0N2U9-F1
#
_entry.id   AF-D0N2U9-F1
#
_cell.length_a   1.000
_cell.length_b   1.000
_cell.length_c   1.000
_cell.angle_alpha   90.00
_cell.angle_beta   90.00
_cell.angle_gamma   90.00
#
_symmetry.space_group_name_H-M   'P 1'
#
loop_
_entity.id
_entity.type
_entity.pdbx_description
1 polymer ?
#
loop_
_entity_poly.entity_id
_entity_poly.type
_entity_poly.pdbx_seq_one_letter_code
_entity_poly.pdbx_strand_id
1 'polypeptide(L)'
;MAQSGPTALPSKARSFVAASSGSQLPVSPSNKKKSAVYCVDEERGPSKIIPQQTLDEESDAKLFNAKRMLIAVWMCVGLMPLLLQTRSYLKFVTPHKISQSLIVPTTATKRTDDMATLCPLEGLVIAGAWWNVLATHYYELEDDRVCHFVVPQYNIHGNYVLGTTLVAPSATSPASCSGNCYYLEYYFYHGSIGYYAFYEEAVGTFCADDNIGYVLVRGLGTFDSNGAHLAHDSGDSTYRLSYWYGLFGPLWIMYRSILLRRSYKSCKRYGRRCDRLQEPMLFKDCVVFVQESMRLSAHGARNVHRTILVYLLVEGLMSDLFMLIAQDGLLAKVQYISLGYNLSGVLSMLFEMVETMNWMRETVRCLIKRLLFNYETALLGELVCSAAMQFYLTGLNKSSLQESKPVADAVSYYVWSLVGHGIIVLGIVFVITSIRSIGAIITVRWTFGSFSLLWTPCCVDTAIGQRCKMILLSGYVWEDDRLCYKAETLKSFGIMKMVEEDNTHFIVLHRLYWLAIPHGDLMVIGEIHGNSVKRCEVRPCTGMVSMIGKPLGGAPGENSLSCPTRVVIKQRVPVEPSQTC
;
A
#
# COMPACT_ATOMS: atom_id res chain seq x y z
N MET A 1 -4.03 -0.36 82.45
CA MET A 1 -3.58 1.05 82.50
C MET A 1 -3.66 1.55 81.05
N ALA A 2 -4.53 2.48 80.63
CA ALA A 2 -4.81 3.85 81.13
C ALA A 2 -3.49 4.65 81.21
N GLN A 3 -3.26 5.82 80.58
CA GLN A 3 -4.02 6.78 79.73
C GLN A 3 -2.98 7.54 78.85
N SER A 4 -3.24 8.36 77.81
CA SER A 4 -4.44 8.83 77.05
C SER A 4 -4.02 9.35 75.65
N GLY A 5 -4.95 9.88 74.84
CA GLY A 5 -4.65 10.70 73.64
C GLY A 5 -4.54 12.22 73.94
N PRO A 6 -4.75 13.16 72.97
CA PRO A 6 -5.67 13.03 71.82
C PRO A 6 -5.28 13.69 70.46
N THR A 7 -6.21 13.56 69.50
CA THR A 7 -6.50 14.41 68.31
C THR A 7 -5.53 14.54 67.11
N ALA A 8 -5.90 13.89 65.99
CA ALA A 8 -6.32 14.55 64.74
C ALA A 8 -7.07 13.54 63.82
N LEU A 9 -8.11 13.97 63.08
CA LEU A 9 -8.98 13.08 62.28
C LEU A 9 -8.46 12.79 60.86
N PRO A 10 -8.72 11.58 60.31
CA PRO A 10 -8.66 11.29 58.88
C PRO A 10 -10.01 11.54 58.16
N SER A 11 -9.94 11.84 56.86
CA SER A 11 -11.08 12.22 56.01
C SER A 11 -11.97 11.04 55.58
N LYS A 12 -13.29 11.29 55.53
CA LYS A 12 -14.30 10.32 55.06
C LYS A 12 -14.25 10.12 53.54
N ALA A 13 -14.26 8.86 53.12
CA ALA A 13 -14.78 8.47 51.81
C ALA A 13 -16.25 8.03 51.93
N ARG A 14 -17.13 8.50 51.03
CA ARG A 14 -18.23 7.69 50.45
C ARG A 14 -18.94 8.41 49.30
N SER A 15 -19.49 7.59 48.40
CA SER A 15 -20.33 7.93 47.26
C SER A 15 -21.61 8.70 47.62
N PHE A 16 -22.12 9.48 46.66
CA PHE A 16 -23.54 9.82 46.61
C PHE A 16 -24.11 9.66 45.19
N VAL A 17 -25.26 8.98 45.11
CA VAL A 17 -26.21 9.03 44.00
C VAL A 17 -27.26 10.10 44.35
N ALA A 18 -27.72 10.87 43.37
CA ALA A 18 -28.94 11.67 43.51
C ALA A 18 -29.62 11.86 42.14
N ALA A 19 -30.95 11.77 42.13
CA ALA A 19 -31.80 12.07 40.99
C ALA A 19 -33.03 12.86 41.45
N SER A 20 -33.33 13.98 40.77
CA SER A 20 -34.60 14.73 40.77
C SER A 20 -34.41 15.94 39.83
N SER A 21 -35.10 16.09 38.71
CA SER A 21 -36.54 16.34 38.51
C SER A 21 -36.92 17.83 38.52
N GLY A 22 -37.26 18.37 37.34
CA GLY A 22 -38.42 19.26 37.20
C GLY A 22 -38.23 20.77 37.00
N SER A 23 -38.08 21.21 35.75
CA SER A 23 -38.83 22.37 35.22
C SER A 23 -38.85 22.37 33.68
N GLN A 24 -40.02 22.59 33.07
CA GLN A 24 -40.22 22.71 31.62
C GLN A 24 -40.71 24.13 31.27
N LEU A 25 -40.75 24.43 29.95
CA LEU A 25 -41.36 25.60 29.29
C LEU A 25 -40.41 26.82 29.08
N PRO A 26 -40.59 27.61 28.00
CA PRO A 26 -40.20 27.17 26.66
C PRO A 26 -39.36 28.23 25.91
N VAL A 27 -38.43 27.80 25.05
CA VAL A 27 -37.67 28.72 24.18
C VAL A 27 -37.89 28.37 22.70
N SER A 28 -38.33 29.37 21.94
CA SER A 28 -38.76 29.26 20.54
C SER A 28 -37.64 28.81 19.57
N PRO A 29 -38.00 28.16 18.45
CA PRO A 29 -37.02 27.65 17.50
C PRO A 29 -36.60 28.74 16.50
N SER A 30 -35.38 29.27 16.65
CA SER A 30 -34.74 30.09 15.61
C SER A 30 -33.34 29.56 15.25
N ASN A 31 -32.95 29.75 13.99
CA ASN A 31 -31.62 29.44 13.44
C ASN A 31 -31.19 27.96 13.32
N LYS A 32 -32.08 27.12 12.78
CA LYS A 32 -31.61 26.06 11.85
C LYS A 32 -31.07 26.74 10.58
N LYS A 33 -29.75 26.98 10.49
CA LYS A 33 -29.10 27.24 9.18
C LYS A 33 -29.27 25.98 8.32
N LYS A 34 -30.25 26.00 7.42
CA LYS A 34 -30.50 24.95 6.45
C LYS A 34 -29.33 24.92 5.45
N SER A 35 -28.52 23.87 5.47
CA SER A 35 -27.80 23.46 4.27
C SER A 35 -28.85 22.88 3.32
N ALA A 36 -29.24 23.67 2.31
CA ALA A 36 -30.08 23.25 1.21
C ALA A 36 -29.20 23.01 -0.02
N VAL A 37 -29.46 21.91 -0.72
CA VAL A 37 -28.81 21.50 -1.98
C VAL A 37 -29.91 20.89 -2.86
N TYR A 38 -29.70 20.90 -4.18
CA TYR A 38 -30.22 20.02 -5.25
C TYR A 38 -30.82 20.80 -6.42
N CYS A 39 -29.96 21.16 -7.38
CA CYS A 39 -30.34 21.37 -8.78
C CYS A 39 -29.33 20.66 -9.68
N VAL A 40 -29.85 20.07 -10.76
CA VAL A 40 -29.07 19.68 -11.95
C VAL A 40 -29.15 20.86 -12.93
N ASP A 41 -28.04 21.21 -13.58
CA ASP A 41 -28.06 22.18 -14.68
C ASP A 41 -28.67 21.48 -15.92
N GLU A 42 -29.99 21.51 -16.06
CA GLU A 42 -30.63 21.28 -17.37
C GLU A 42 -30.66 22.59 -18.16
N GLU A 43 -30.10 22.59 -19.37
CA GLU A 43 -30.28 23.70 -20.31
C GLU A 43 -31.76 23.78 -20.74
N ARG A 44 -32.48 24.73 -20.12
CA ARG A 44 -33.89 25.09 -20.38
C ARG A 44 -34.97 24.13 -19.86
N GLY A 45 -35.21 24.16 -18.55
CA GLY A 45 -36.46 23.66 -17.95
C GLY A 45 -36.71 24.24 -16.54
N PRO A 46 -37.98 24.41 -16.10
CA PRO A 46 -38.28 24.77 -14.71
C PRO A 46 -38.04 23.56 -13.79
N SER A 47 -37.43 23.80 -12.64
CA SER A 47 -36.98 22.75 -11.71
C SER A 47 -38.13 21.96 -11.07
N LYS A 48 -38.15 20.64 -11.30
CA LYS A 48 -39.06 19.70 -10.62
C LYS A 48 -38.53 19.32 -9.24
N ILE A 49 -39.33 19.59 -8.20
CA ILE A 49 -39.09 19.09 -6.84
C ILE A 49 -39.75 17.71 -6.72
N ILE A 50 -38.96 16.65 -6.63
CA ILE A 50 -39.45 15.27 -6.40
C ILE A 50 -39.39 14.95 -4.89
N PRO A 51 -40.44 14.38 -4.28
CA PRO A 51 -40.43 14.00 -2.87
C PRO A 51 -39.34 12.98 -2.51
N GLN A 52 -38.74 13.16 -1.34
CA GLN A 52 -37.63 12.34 -0.82
C GLN A 52 -37.97 10.83 -0.73
N GLN A 53 -39.19 10.49 -0.30
CA GLN A 53 -39.60 9.10 -0.06
C GLN A 53 -39.67 8.25 -1.33
N THR A 54 -40.20 8.80 -2.43
CA THR A 54 -40.34 8.07 -3.71
C THR A 54 -38.99 7.77 -4.37
N LEU A 55 -37.96 8.59 -4.12
CA LEU A 55 -36.61 8.37 -4.65
C LEU A 55 -35.82 7.32 -3.86
N ASP A 56 -36.03 7.22 -2.54
CA ASP A 56 -35.34 6.23 -1.72
C ASP A 56 -35.84 4.78 -2.03
N GLU A 57 -37.13 4.59 -2.32
CA GLU A 57 -37.70 3.30 -2.73
C GLU A 57 -37.21 2.82 -4.11
N GLU A 58 -37.19 3.70 -5.12
CA GLU A 58 -36.74 3.36 -6.48
C GLU A 58 -35.20 3.15 -6.55
N SER A 59 -34.45 3.86 -5.70
CA SER A 59 -32.99 3.75 -5.56
C SER A 59 -32.53 2.42 -4.95
N ASP A 60 -33.27 1.86 -3.99
CA ASP A 60 -32.90 0.58 -3.35
C ASP A 60 -33.25 -0.64 -4.23
N ALA A 61 -34.14 -0.49 -5.22
CA ALA A 61 -34.48 -1.52 -6.21
C ALA A 61 -33.36 -1.78 -7.24
N LYS A 62 -32.52 -0.79 -7.57
CA LYS A 62 -31.37 -0.99 -8.47
C LYS A 62 -30.24 -1.72 -7.74
N LEU A 63 -29.90 -2.94 -8.20
CA LEU A 63 -28.88 -3.79 -7.57
C LEU A 63 -27.52 -3.07 -7.41
N PHE A 64 -27.16 -2.23 -8.38
CA PHE A 64 -25.91 -1.45 -8.43
C PHE A 64 -26.17 0.06 -8.48
N ASN A 65 -26.41 0.70 -7.33
CA ASN A 65 -26.25 2.15 -7.17
C ASN A 65 -24.80 2.52 -6.78
N ALA A 66 -24.40 3.79 -6.91
CA ALA A 66 -23.01 4.22 -6.78
C ALA A 66 -22.45 3.95 -5.37
N LYS A 67 -23.28 4.15 -4.33
CA LYS A 67 -22.98 3.74 -2.95
C LYS A 67 -22.68 2.25 -2.82
N ARG A 68 -23.51 1.36 -3.38
CA ARG A 68 -23.30 -0.10 -3.29
C ARG A 68 -22.00 -0.50 -4.00
N MET A 69 -21.73 0.04 -5.19
CA MET A 69 -20.50 -0.28 -5.94
C MET A 69 -19.22 0.24 -5.27
N LEU A 70 -19.22 1.49 -4.76
CA LEU A 70 -18.09 2.03 -3.99
C LEU A 70 -17.78 1.19 -2.74
N ILE A 71 -18.80 0.69 -2.05
CA ILE A 71 -18.61 -0.19 -0.88
C ILE A 71 -18.06 -1.56 -1.30
N ALA A 72 -18.56 -2.16 -2.40
CA ALA A 72 -18.05 -3.42 -2.91
C ALA A 72 -16.55 -3.32 -3.31
N VAL A 73 -16.17 -2.26 -4.03
CA VAL A 73 -14.77 -2.01 -4.40
C VAL A 73 -13.90 -1.75 -3.16
N TRP A 74 -14.41 -1.02 -2.16
CA TRP A 74 -13.72 -0.82 -0.88
C TRP A 74 -13.49 -2.13 -0.10
N MET A 75 -14.43 -3.07 -0.13
CA MET A 75 -14.23 -4.40 0.48
C MET A 75 -13.08 -5.16 -0.20
N CYS A 76 -13.06 -5.18 -1.53
CA CYS A 76 -12.05 -5.93 -2.31
C CYS A 76 -10.65 -5.30 -2.23
N VAL A 77 -10.53 -3.98 -2.41
CA VAL A 77 -9.23 -3.29 -2.50
C VAL A 77 -8.72 -2.82 -1.13
N GLY A 78 -9.60 -2.71 -0.13
CA GLY A 78 -9.26 -2.23 1.21
C GLY A 78 -9.32 -3.30 2.30
N LEU A 79 -10.51 -3.89 2.52
CA LEU A 79 -10.70 -4.80 3.65
C LEU A 79 -10.00 -6.15 3.47
N MET A 80 -10.05 -6.76 2.27
CA MET A 80 -9.43 -8.06 2.03
C MET A 80 -7.89 -8.04 2.27
N PRO A 81 -7.11 -7.05 1.77
CA PRO A 81 -5.70 -6.91 2.14
C PRO A 81 -5.45 -6.72 3.65
N LEU A 82 -6.30 -5.96 4.36
CA LEU A 82 -6.15 -5.83 5.82
C LEU A 82 -6.34 -7.17 6.54
N LEU A 83 -7.31 -7.99 6.12
CA LEU A 83 -7.54 -9.31 6.71
C LEU A 83 -6.36 -10.26 6.47
N LEU A 84 -5.76 -10.22 5.28
CA LEU A 84 -4.54 -10.98 4.96
C LEU A 84 -3.35 -10.52 5.84
N GLN A 85 -3.09 -9.21 5.91
CA GLN A 85 -2.04 -8.65 6.76
C GLN A 85 -2.25 -8.97 8.25
N THR A 86 -3.51 -8.94 8.72
CA THR A 86 -3.85 -9.30 10.11
C THR A 86 -3.59 -10.79 10.37
N ARG A 87 -3.92 -11.68 9.42
CA ARG A 87 -3.61 -13.12 9.50
C ARG A 87 -2.11 -13.37 9.55
N SER A 88 -1.32 -12.69 8.71
CA SER A 88 0.15 -12.82 8.70
C SER A 88 0.76 -12.34 10.02
N TYR A 89 0.33 -11.18 10.53
CA TYR A 89 0.74 -10.69 11.84
C TYR A 89 0.41 -11.68 12.98
N LEU A 90 -0.80 -12.26 12.97
CA LEU A 90 -1.20 -13.25 13.98
C LEU A 90 -0.31 -14.50 13.97
N LYS A 91 0.16 -14.95 12.81
CA LYS A 91 1.15 -16.04 12.72
C LYS A 91 2.46 -15.66 13.42
N PHE A 92 2.99 -14.47 13.14
CA PHE A 92 4.31 -14.04 13.63
C PHE A 92 4.35 -13.62 15.10
N VAL A 93 3.26 -13.06 15.63
CA VAL A 93 3.18 -12.67 17.05
C VAL A 93 2.82 -13.83 17.98
N THR A 94 2.36 -14.96 17.44
CA THR A 94 2.06 -16.15 18.24
C THR A 94 3.37 -16.72 18.80
N PRO A 95 3.48 -16.97 20.11
CA PRO A 95 4.69 -17.57 20.69
C PRO A 95 4.96 -18.95 20.10
N HIS A 96 6.22 -19.19 19.71
CA HIS A 96 6.66 -20.43 19.09
C HIS A 96 7.64 -21.20 19.96
N LYS A 97 7.95 -22.43 19.56
CA LYS A 97 8.97 -23.29 20.15
C LYS A 97 9.86 -23.87 19.07
N ILE A 98 11.12 -24.11 19.42
CA ILE A 98 12.08 -24.83 18.60
C ILE A 98 11.93 -26.34 18.90
N SER A 99 11.94 -27.16 17.86
CA SER A 99 11.91 -28.61 18.00
C SER A 99 13.15 -29.14 18.72
N GLN A 100 12.97 -30.11 19.62
CA GLN A 100 14.03 -30.54 20.54
C GLN A 100 15.25 -31.13 19.83
N SER A 101 15.03 -31.78 18.68
CA SER A 101 16.04 -32.26 17.71
C SER A 101 17.02 -31.17 17.26
N LEU A 102 16.61 -29.91 17.24
CA LEU A 102 17.38 -28.80 16.65
C LEU A 102 18.07 -27.92 17.69
N ILE A 103 17.77 -28.11 18.97
CA ILE A 103 18.34 -27.32 20.07
C ILE A 103 19.69 -27.90 20.46
N VAL A 104 20.70 -27.04 20.54
CA VAL A 104 22.05 -27.44 20.94
C VAL A 104 22.22 -27.21 22.45
N PRO A 105 22.55 -28.24 23.25
CA PRO A 105 22.87 -28.08 24.67
C PRO A 105 24.09 -27.17 24.86
N THR A 106 24.06 -26.32 25.90
CA THR A 106 25.16 -25.37 26.20
C THR A 106 26.50 -26.03 26.56
N THR A 107 26.49 -27.34 26.82
CA THR A 107 27.68 -28.18 27.06
C THR A 107 28.27 -28.80 25.79
N ALA A 108 27.62 -28.68 24.63
CA ALA A 108 28.05 -29.32 23.39
C ALA A 108 29.25 -28.60 22.76
N THR A 109 30.28 -29.37 22.41
CA THR A 109 31.50 -28.81 21.79
C THR A 109 31.29 -28.55 20.30
N LYS A 110 31.47 -27.28 19.90
CA LYS A 110 31.50 -26.87 18.49
C LYS A 110 32.65 -27.52 17.74
N ARG A 111 32.37 -28.19 16.61
CA ARG A 111 33.37 -28.77 15.70
C ARG A 111 33.25 -28.22 14.29
N THR A 112 34.35 -28.27 13.53
CA THR A 112 34.46 -27.72 12.17
C THR A 112 35.17 -28.68 11.20
N ASP A 113 35.37 -29.92 11.62
CA ASP A 113 36.13 -30.92 10.90
C ASP A 113 35.26 -31.60 9.83
N ASP A 114 35.80 -31.81 8.63
CA ASP A 114 35.15 -32.51 7.50
C ASP A 114 33.70 -32.05 7.18
N MET A 115 33.44 -30.74 7.27
CA MET A 115 32.11 -30.13 7.05
C MET A 115 31.40 -30.61 5.77
N ALA A 116 32.15 -30.86 4.68
CA ALA A 116 31.61 -31.21 3.38
C ALA A 116 30.96 -32.62 3.36
N THR A 117 31.43 -33.56 4.19
CA THR A 117 30.82 -34.89 4.30
C THR A 117 29.81 -34.96 5.44
N LEU A 118 30.09 -34.27 6.55
CA LEU A 118 29.30 -34.39 7.78
C LEU A 118 28.06 -33.49 7.81
N CYS A 119 28.08 -32.41 7.02
CA CYS A 119 27.03 -31.39 6.90
C CYS A 119 26.89 -30.92 5.43
N PRO A 120 26.52 -31.82 4.48
CA PRO A 120 26.60 -31.60 3.02
C PRO A 120 25.53 -30.66 2.42
N LEU A 121 24.80 -29.89 3.23
CA LEU A 121 23.71 -29.03 2.74
C LEU A 121 24.24 -27.75 2.09
N GLU A 122 24.08 -27.64 0.76
CA GLU A 122 24.52 -26.48 -0.04
C GLU A 122 23.39 -25.50 -0.40
N GLY A 123 22.13 -25.96 -0.33
CA GLY A 123 20.99 -25.09 -0.61
C GLY A 123 19.65 -25.64 -0.15
N LEU A 124 18.66 -24.74 -0.07
CA LEU A 124 17.28 -25.04 0.28
C LEU A 124 16.33 -24.52 -0.78
N VAL A 125 15.33 -25.33 -1.14
CA VAL A 125 14.16 -24.88 -1.90
C VAL A 125 13.00 -24.70 -0.93
N ILE A 126 12.62 -23.43 -0.74
CA ILE A 126 11.55 -22.98 0.16
C ILE A 126 10.58 -22.14 -0.66
N ALA A 127 9.28 -22.45 -0.62
CA ALA A 127 8.23 -21.80 -1.41
C ALA A 127 8.55 -21.66 -2.92
N GLY A 128 9.24 -22.66 -3.50
CA GLY A 128 9.64 -22.67 -4.91
C GLY A 128 10.76 -21.70 -5.29
N ALA A 129 11.43 -21.07 -4.32
CA ALA A 129 12.66 -20.30 -4.52
C ALA A 129 13.86 -21.05 -3.93
N TRP A 130 15.00 -21.01 -4.63
CA TRP A 130 16.26 -21.60 -4.16
C TRP A 130 17.08 -20.59 -3.37
N TRP A 131 17.66 -21.02 -2.25
CA TRP A 131 18.51 -20.24 -1.34
C TRP A 131 19.82 -20.99 -1.12
N ASN A 132 20.95 -20.31 -1.28
CA ASN A 132 22.26 -20.86 -0.92
C ASN A 132 22.36 -21.00 0.59
N VAL A 133 22.91 -22.12 1.05
CA VAL A 133 23.13 -22.41 2.46
C VAL A 133 24.60 -22.76 2.64
N LEU A 134 25.20 -22.24 3.72
CA LEU A 134 26.57 -22.54 4.08
C LEU A 134 26.62 -23.06 5.50
N ALA A 135 26.91 -24.36 5.64
CA ALA A 135 27.25 -24.93 6.93
C ALA A 135 28.53 -24.27 7.47
N THR A 136 28.60 -24.03 8.78
CA THR A 136 29.73 -23.33 9.42
C THR A 136 30.39 -24.14 10.52
N HIS A 137 29.62 -24.99 11.20
CA HIS A 137 30.08 -25.89 12.24
C HIS A 137 28.98 -26.90 12.58
N TYR A 138 29.29 -27.90 13.39
CA TYR A 138 28.33 -28.86 13.91
C TYR A 138 28.59 -29.20 15.38
N TYR A 139 27.62 -29.91 15.94
CA TYR A 139 27.64 -30.47 17.28
C TYR A 139 27.29 -31.96 17.16
N GLU A 140 28.09 -32.81 17.80
CA GLU A 140 27.73 -34.20 18.05
C GLU A 140 26.96 -34.27 19.38
N LEU A 141 25.75 -34.82 19.32
CA LEU A 141 24.94 -35.17 20.48
C LEU A 141 24.95 -36.71 20.63
N GLU A 142 24.30 -37.25 21.67
CA GLU A 142 24.33 -38.68 21.96
C GLU A 142 23.64 -39.52 20.88
N ASP A 143 22.51 -39.03 20.33
CA ASP A 143 21.70 -39.74 19.33
C ASP A 143 21.79 -39.13 17.90
N ASP A 144 22.20 -37.87 17.76
CA ASP A 144 22.08 -37.10 16.49
C ASP A 144 23.24 -36.11 16.26
N ARG A 145 23.39 -35.63 15.01
CA ARG A 145 24.27 -34.50 14.66
C ARG A 145 23.45 -33.28 14.28
N VAL A 146 23.74 -32.15 14.92
CA VAL A 146 23.13 -30.85 14.61
C VAL A 146 24.15 -29.96 13.88
N CYS A 147 23.85 -29.58 12.64
CA CYS A 147 24.68 -28.70 11.82
C CYS A 147 24.17 -27.25 11.89
N HIS A 148 25.05 -26.28 12.19
CA HIS A 148 24.71 -24.85 12.13
C HIS A 148 25.00 -24.27 10.74
N PHE A 149 24.03 -23.54 10.20
CA PHE A 149 24.10 -22.94 8.87
C PHE A 149 23.76 -21.45 8.85
N VAL A 150 24.23 -20.78 7.81
CA VAL A 150 23.96 -19.38 7.52
C VAL A 150 23.52 -19.16 6.07
N VAL A 151 22.74 -18.10 5.85
CA VAL A 151 22.58 -17.47 4.52
C VAL A 151 23.17 -16.06 4.61
N PRO A 152 24.45 -15.86 4.23
CA PRO A 152 25.21 -14.68 4.63
C PRO A 152 24.60 -13.35 4.20
N GLN A 153 24.10 -13.29 2.96
CA GLN A 153 23.52 -12.08 2.36
C GLN A 153 22.14 -11.71 2.91
N TYR A 154 21.57 -12.48 3.85
CA TYR A 154 20.26 -12.23 4.43
C TYR A 154 20.23 -12.26 5.97
N ASN A 155 21.38 -12.40 6.65
CA ASN A 155 21.43 -12.47 8.13
C ASN A 155 20.51 -13.57 8.68
N ILE A 156 20.57 -14.74 8.03
CA ILE A 156 19.88 -15.96 8.44
C ILE A 156 20.87 -16.83 9.19
N HIS A 157 20.46 -17.30 10.37
CA HIS A 157 21.19 -18.23 11.23
C HIS A 157 20.24 -19.33 11.69
N GLY A 158 20.63 -20.60 11.55
CA GLY A 158 19.75 -21.71 11.86
C GLY A 158 20.49 -23.03 12.07
N ASN A 159 19.77 -24.03 12.57
CA ASN A 159 20.28 -25.38 12.77
C ASN A 159 19.45 -26.38 11.97
N TYR A 160 20.10 -27.42 11.46
CA TYR A 160 19.44 -28.53 10.79
C TYR A 160 19.98 -29.88 11.28
N VAL A 161 19.14 -30.91 11.15
CA VAL A 161 19.47 -32.33 11.35
C VAL A 161 19.19 -33.09 10.07
N LEU A 162 20.07 -34.03 9.74
CA LEU A 162 19.90 -34.97 8.63
C LEU A 162 19.71 -36.38 9.19
N GLY A 163 18.65 -37.05 8.77
CA GLY A 163 18.45 -38.47 9.07
C GLY A 163 19.45 -39.35 8.32
N THR A 164 19.85 -40.46 8.93
CA THR A 164 20.81 -41.43 8.35
C THR A 164 20.15 -42.48 7.45
N THR A 165 18.82 -42.57 7.47
CA THR A 165 18.03 -43.55 6.71
C THR A 165 17.39 -42.92 5.47
N LEU A 166 17.29 -43.71 4.41
CA LEU A 166 16.54 -43.33 3.21
C LEU A 166 15.04 -43.21 3.51
N VAL A 167 14.42 -42.16 2.98
CA VAL A 167 12.99 -41.87 3.13
C VAL A 167 12.37 -41.55 1.77
N ALA A 168 11.05 -41.69 1.66
CA ALA A 168 10.32 -41.26 0.47
C ALA A 168 10.48 -39.75 0.25
N PRO A 169 10.64 -39.28 -1.00
CA PRO A 169 10.85 -37.86 -1.30
C PRO A 169 9.68 -36.99 -0.86
N SER A 170 9.98 -35.76 -0.43
CA SER A 170 8.98 -34.72 -0.15
C SER A 170 8.16 -34.39 -1.40
N ALA A 171 6.91 -33.92 -1.21
CA ALA A 171 6.06 -33.44 -2.30
C ALA A 171 6.65 -32.25 -3.09
N THR A 172 7.66 -31.58 -2.54
CA THR A 172 8.41 -30.49 -3.19
C THR A 172 9.71 -30.96 -3.87
N SER A 173 10.09 -32.23 -3.72
CA SER A 173 11.30 -32.80 -4.35
C SER A 173 11.12 -33.10 -5.84
N PRO A 174 12.16 -32.92 -6.66
CA PRO A 174 12.13 -33.32 -8.07
C PRO A 174 12.18 -34.85 -8.20
N ALA A 175 11.61 -35.36 -9.28
CA ALA A 175 11.58 -36.80 -9.55
C ALA A 175 12.98 -37.45 -9.64
N SER A 176 14.01 -36.68 -10.00
CA SER A 176 15.41 -37.10 -10.02
C SER A 176 15.91 -37.61 -8.67
N CYS A 177 15.47 -37.00 -7.57
CA CYS A 177 15.93 -37.32 -6.21
C CYS A 177 15.24 -38.54 -5.58
N SER A 178 14.29 -39.18 -6.28
CA SER A 178 13.39 -40.19 -5.69
C SER A 178 14.08 -41.45 -5.14
N GLY A 179 15.33 -41.71 -5.49
CA GLY A 179 16.12 -42.85 -4.99
C GLY A 179 17.11 -42.53 -3.86
N ASN A 180 17.39 -41.25 -3.57
CA ASN A 180 18.51 -40.84 -2.71
C ASN A 180 18.12 -39.68 -1.76
N CYS A 181 16.94 -39.81 -1.13
CA CYS A 181 16.41 -38.83 -0.19
C CYS A 181 16.59 -39.25 1.27
N TYR A 182 17.02 -38.31 2.10
CA TYR A 182 17.17 -38.44 3.56
C TYR A 182 16.24 -37.46 4.27
N TYR A 183 15.87 -37.77 5.52
CA TYR A 183 15.05 -36.86 6.33
C TYR A 183 15.80 -35.55 6.59
N LEU A 184 15.12 -34.41 6.47
CA LEU A 184 15.64 -33.08 6.80
C LEU A 184 14.63 -32.32 7.66
N GLU A 185 15.10 -31.83 8.80
CA GLU A 185 14.39 -30.87 9.65
C GLU A 185 15.34 -29.71 9.97
N TYR A 186 14.82 -28.47 9.92
CA TYR A 186 15.59 -27.29 10.30
C TYR A 186 14.71 -26.23 10.94
N TYR A 187 15.36 -25.32 11.69
CA TYR A 187 14.83 -23.99 11.96
C TYR A 187 15.86 -22.94 11.56
N PHE A 188 15.40 -21.73 11.26
CA PHE A 188 16.25 -20.56 11.24
C PHE A 188 15.56 -19.33 11.80
N TYR A 189 16.39 -18.36 12.15
CA TYR A 189 15.98 -16.99 12.36
C TYR A 189 16.58 -16.08 11.29
N HIS A 190 15.75 -15.19 10.75
CA HIS A 190 16.11 -14.19 9.77
C HIS A 190 15.99 -12.79 10.39
N GLY A 191 17.12 -12.12 10.61
CA GLY A 191 17.12 -10.81 11.27
C GLY A 191 16.44 -9.72 10.44
N SER A 192 15.53 -8.97 11.06
CA SER A 192 14.84 -7.82 10.45
C SER A 192 15.74 -6.56 10.46
N ILE A 193 15.19 -5.41 10.04
CA ILE A 193 15.79 -4.09 10.25
C ILE A 193 15.58 -3.62 11.71
N GLY A 194 14.52 -4.10 12.37
CA GLY A 194 14.26 -3.86 13.80
C GLY A 194 15.04 -4.79 14.73
N TYR A 195 14.87 -4.63 16.05
CA TYR A 195 15.48 -5.49 17.07
C TYR A 195 14.74 -6.84 17.22
N TYR A 196 14.47 -7.52 16.10
CA TYR A 196 13.83 -8.83 16.09
C TYR A 196 14.19 -9.62 14.83
N ALA A 197 14.00 -10.93 14.90
CA ALA A 197 14.14 -11.85 13.79
C ALA A 197 12.84 -12.63 13.57
N PHE A 198 12.57 -12.98 12.31
CA PHE A 198 11.50 -13.90 11.93
C PHE A 198 11.97 -15.33 12.10
N TYR A 199 11.13 -16.17 12.70
CA TYR A 199 11.34 -17.60 12.87
C TYR A 199 10.67 -18.38 11.75
N GLU A 200 11.38 -19.34 11.18
CA GLU A 200 10.83 -20.40 10.33
C GLU A 200 11.34 -21.76 10.83
N GLU A 201 10.45 -22.74 10.83
CA GLU A 201 10.79 -24.16 11.01
C GLU A 201 10.16 -24.96 9.87
N ALA A 202 10.94 -25.84 9.24
CA ALA A 202 10.51 -26.61 8.08
C ALA A 202 10.98 -28.06 8.15
N VAL A 203 10.23 -28.94 7.48
CA VAL A 203 10.51 -30.37 7.37
C VAL A 203 10.40 -30.78 5.91
N GLY A 204 11.25 -31.73 5.50
CA GLY A 204 11.15 -32.35 4.19
C GLY A 204 12.25 -33.37 3.98
N THR A 205 12.88 -33.32 2.81
CA THR A 205 13.92 -34.28 2.43
C THR A 205 15.13 -33.60 1.81
N PHE A 206 16.31 -34.02 2.25
CA PHE A 206 17.59 -33.72 1.62
C PHE A 206 17.85 -34.70 0.48
N CYS A 207 18.25 -34.21 -0.69
CA CYS A 207 18.66 -35.02 -1.82
C CYS A 207 20.19 -35.07 -1.89
N ALA A 208 20.77 -36.27 -1.78
CA ALA A 208 22.22 -36.44 -1.81
C ALA A 208 22.81 -36.48 -3.23
N ASP A 209 21.98 -36.44 -4.28
CA ASP A 209 22.43 -36.34 -5.68
C ASP A 209 22.78 -34.90 -6.09
N ASP A 210 22.22 -33.89 -5.41
CA ASP A 210 22.40 -32.47 -5.72
C ASP A 210 22.69 -31.56 -4.50
N ASN A 211 22.80 -32.15 -3.30
CA ASN A 211 23.05 -31.47 -2.03
C ASN A 211 21.98 -30.42 -1.62
N ILE A 212 20.74 -30.56 -2.12
CA ILE A 212 19.64 -29.61 -1.85
C ILE A 212 18.58 -30.21 -0.91
N GLY A 213 18.13 -29.39 0.05
CA GLY A 213 16.96 -29.66 0.87
C GLY A 213 15.66 -29.16 0.25
N TYR A 214 14.66 -30.05 0.14
CA TYR A 214 13.32 -29.78 -0.38
C TYR A 214 12.30 -29.88 0.74
N VAL A 215 11.77 -28.74 1.18
CA VAL A 215 11.05 -28.63 2.46
C VAL A 215 9.67 -28.00 2.33
N LEU A 216 8.88 -28.15 3.39
CA LEU A 216 7.60 -27.49 3.62
C LEU A 216 7.61 -26.84 5.01
N VAL A 217 7.20 -25.58 5.07
CA VAL A 217 7.21 -24.79 6.31
C VAL A 217 6.12 -25.28 7.28
N ARG A 218 6.55 -25.61 8.50
CA ARG A 218 5.73 -26.14 9.61
C ARG A 218 5.48 -25.10 10.69
N GLY A 219 6.50 -24.32 11.05
CA GLY A 219 6.47 -23.34 12.14
C GLY A 219 6.82 -21.93 11.67
N LEU A 220 6.17 -20.93 12.28
CA LEU A 220 6.44 -19.51 12.08
C LEU A 220 6.31 -18.76 13.41
N GLY A 221 7.06 -17.67 13.56
CA GLY A 221 7.04 -16.84 14.76
C GLY A 221 8.01 -15.67 14.64
N THR A 222 8.32 -15.01 15.76
CA THR A 222 9.32 -13.94 15.86
C THR A 222 10.01 -13.98 17.21
N PHE A 223 11.24 -13.46 17.31
CA PHE A 223 11.98 -13.36 18.56
C PHE A 223 12.83 -12.09 18.61
N ASP A 224 12.97 -11.48 19.80
CA ASP A 224 13.79 -10.28 20.02
C ASP A 224 15.29 -10.62 20.05
N SER A 225 15.85 -10.93 18.87
CA SER A 225 17.26 -11.24 18.65
C SER A 225 17.68 -10.76 17.26
N ASN A 226 18.86 -10.14 17.14
CA ASN A 226 19.40 -9.71 15.85
C ASN A 226 20.94 -9.54 15.91
N GLY A 227 21.58 -9.43 14.75
CA GLY A 227 23.03 -9.21 14.60
C GLY A 227 23.87 -10.27 15.30
N ALA A 228 24.91 -9.86 16.02
CA ALA A 228 25.82 -10.77 16.71
C ALA A 228 25.12 -11.70 17.72
N HIS A 229 24.04 -11.24 18.37
CA HIS A 229 23.27 -12.09 19.29
C HIS A 229 22.55 -13.22 18.55
N LEU A 230 22.07 -12.96 17.32
CA LEU A 230 21.43 -13.97 16.48
C LEU A 230 22.43 -15.03 15.98
N ALA A 231 23.65 -14.62 15.64
CA ALA A 231 24.73 -15.52 15.23
C ALA A 231 25.25 -16.44 16.35
N HIS A 232 24.84 -16.21 17.60
CA HIS A 232 25.22 -17.01 18.77
C HIS A 232 24.01 -17.68 19.46
N ASP A 233 22.80 -17.59 18.89
CA ASP A 233 21.59 -18.18 19.46
C ASP A 233 21.50 -19.68 19.15
N SER A 234 21.82 -20.51 20.15
CA SER A 234 21.77 -21.98 20.08
C SER A 234 20.36 -22.58 20.18
N GLY A 235 19.33 -21.75 20.35
CA GLY A 235 17.98 -22.17 20.69
C GLY A 235 17.81 -22.54 22.17
N ASP A 236 16.55 -22.68 22.59
CA ASP A 236 16.16 -23.23 23.89
C ASP A 236 14.75 -23.85 23.83
N SER A 237 14.35 -24.57 24.89
CA SER A 237 13.08 -25.32 24.95
C SER A 237 11.88 -24.48 25.44
N THR A 238 12.07 -23.19 25.69
CA THR A 238 11.03 -22.28 26.20
C THR A 238 10.17 -21.71 25.07
N TYR A 239 9.05 -21.06 25.42
CA TYR A 239 8.26 -20.31 24.43
C TYR A 239 8.94 -18.99 24.12
N ARG A 240 9.26 -18.77 22.85
CA ARG A 240 9.89 -17.55 22.33
C ARG A 240 8.86 -16.68 21.62
N LEU A 241 9.00 -15.36 21.75
CA LEU A 241 8.17 -14.35 21.07
C LEU A 241 8.95 -13.04 20.93
N SER A 242 8.53 -12.14 20.04
CA SER A 242 9.06 -10.78 19.95
C SER A 242 8.10 -9.76 20.55
N TYR A 243 8.53 -9.07 21.60
CA TYR A 243 7.81 -7.92 22.15
C TYR A 243 7.92 -6.71 21.23
N TRP A 244 9.02 -6.57 20.47
CA TRP A 244 9.17 -5.52 19.46
C TRP A 244 8.10 -5.64 18.36
N TYR A 245 8.01 -6.82 17.75
CA TYR A 245 7.01 -7.14 16.74
C TYR A 245 5.58 -7.04 17.30
N GLY A 246 5.38 -7.57 18.51
CA GLY A 246 4.13 -7.48 19.26
C GLY A 246 3.70 -6.05 19.65
N LEU A 247 4.58 -5.05 19.55
CA LEU A 247 4.25 -3.64 19.77
C LEU A 247 4.03 -2.89 18.43
N PHE A 248 4.94 -3.02 17.47
CA PHE A 248 4.86 -2.25 16.22
C PHE A 248 3.85 -2.82 15.21
N GLY A 249 3.70 -4.14 15.13
CA GLY A 249 2.71 -4.81 14.30
C GLY A 249 1.25 -4.37 14.55
N PRO A 250 0.74 -4.37 15.81
CA PRO A 250 -0.63 -3.94 16.08
C PRO A 250 -0.80 -2.43 15.96
N LEU A 251 0.23 -1.61 16.23
CA LEU A 251 0.18 -0.17 15.96
C LEU A 251 -0.06 0.11 14.46
N TRP A 252 0.62 -0.65 13.59
CA TRP A 252 0.44 -0.56 12.14
C TRP A 252 -0.94 -1.04 11.67
N ILE A 253 -1.42 -2.19 12.17
CA ILE A 253 -2.76 -2.71 11.87
C ILE A 253 -3.85 -1.76 12.35
N MET A 254 -3.70 -1.18 13.55
CA MET A 254 -4.60 -0.16 14.08
C MET A 254 -4.63 1.07 13.17
N TYR A 255 -3.46 1.55 12.72
CA TYR A 255 -3.36 2.67 11.79
C TYR A 255 -4.08 2.39 10.47
N ARG A 256 -3.81 1.23 9.83
CA ARG A 256 -4.49 0.80 8.60
C ARG A 256 -6.01 0.65 8.79
N SER A 257 -6.46 0.15 9.95
CA SER A 257 -7.87 0.04 10.31
C SER A 257 -8.57 1.39 10.43
N ILE A 258 -7.90 2.40 11.03
CA ILE A 258 -8.42 3.77 11.13
C ILE A 258 -8.51 4.41 9.74
N LEU A 259 -7.48 4.24 8.91
CA LEU A 259 -7.46 4.70 7.51
C LEU A 259 -8.61 4.08 6.71
N LEU A 260 -8.85 2.77 6.84
CA LEU A 260 -9.94 2.08 6.16
C LEU A 260 -11.32 2.54 6.66
N ARG A 261 -11.48 2.78 7.97
CA ARG A 261 -12.70 3.39 8.54
C ARG A 261 -12.96 4.80 7.97
N ARG A 262 -11.91 5.61 7.78
CA ARG A 262 -11.98 6.94 7.14
C ARG A 262 -12.42 6.81 5.68
N SER A 263 -11.77 5.92 4.92
CA SER A 263 -12.11 5.62 3.53
C SER A 263 -13.57 5.15 3.38
N TYR A 264 -14.03 4.18 4.19
CA TYR A 264 -15.42 3.71 4.19
C TYR A 264 -16.43 4.85 4.36
N LYS A 265 -16.18 5.77 5.32
CA LYS A 265 -17.07 6.92 5.50
C LYS A 265 -17.03 7.89 4.31
N SER A 266 -15.87 8.09 3.68
CA SER A 266 -15.74 8.88 2.45
C SER A 266 -16.55 8.25 1.31
N CYS A 267 -16.30 6.98 0.98
CA CYS A 267 -17.01 6.22 -0.05
C CYS A 267 -18.54 6.22 0.18
N LYS A 268 -18.98 6.00 1.42
CA LYS A 268 -20.41 6.03 1.79
C LYS A 268 -21.04 7.41 1.67
N ARG A 269 -20.31 8.50 1.94
CA ARG A 269 -20.78 9.88 1.78
C ARG A 269 -20.82 10.28 0.31
N TYR A 270 -19.76 9.95 -0.44
CA TYR A 270 -19.64 10.30 -1.85
C TYR A 270 -20.66 9.55 -2.70
N GLY A 271 -20.77 8.22 -2.54
CA GLY A 271 -21.79 7.41 -3.23
C GLY A 271 -23.21 7.91 -2.97
N ARG A 272 -23.55 8.21 -1.70
CA ARG A 272 -24.84 8.83 -1.35
C ARG A 272 -25.07 10.21 -2.00
N ARG A 273 -24.02 10.94 -2.36
CA ARG A 273 -24.15 12.21 -3.09
C ARG A 273 -24.39 11.94 -4.58
N CYS A 274 -23.64 11.01 -5.18
CA CYS A 274 -23.85 10.56 -6.56
C CYS A 274 -25.28 10.02 -6.76
N ASP A 275 -25.74 9.13 -5.88
CA ASP A 275 -27.10 8.56 -5.93
C ASP A 275 -28.19 9.65 -5.92
N ARG A 276 -28.03 10.70 -5.09
CA ARG A 276 -28.98 11.84 -5.00
C ARG A 276 -28.90 12.80 -6.18
N LEU A 277 -27.74 12.93 -6.80
CA LEU A 277 -27.54 13.68 -8.04
C LEU A 277 -27.92 12.86 -9.28
N GLN A 278 -28.42 11.63 -9.09
CA GLN A 278 -28.73 10.65 -10.15
C GLN A 278 -27.52 10.34 -11.07
N GLU A 279 -26.32 10.52 -10.53
CA GLU A 279 -25.05 10.37 -11.23
C GLU A 279 -24.52 8.94 -11.09
N PRO A 280 -24.55 8.12 -12.16
CA PRO A 280 -23.93 6.80 -12.11
C PRO A 280 -22.40 6.95 -12.00
N MET A 281 -21.79 6.02 -11.28
CA MET A 281 -20.35 5.79 -11.35
C MET A 281 -20.10 4.51 -12.13
N LEU A 282 -19.02 4.44 -12.90
CA LEU A 282 -18.54 3.19 -13.50
C LEU A 282 -17.59 2.49 -12.53
N PHE A 283 -17.40 1.17 -12.71
CA PHE A 283 -16.51 0.37 -11.85
C PHE A 283 -15.10 0.97 -11.77
N LYS A 284 -14.56 1.41 -12.91
CA LYS A 284 -13.27 2.11 -13.02
C LYS A 284 -13.21 3.36 -12.13
N ASP A 285 -14.26 4.17 -12.14
CA ASP A 285 -14.33 5.40 -11.34
C ASP A 285 -14.38 5.10 -9.85
N CYS A 286 -15.10 4.04 -9.47
CA CYS A 286 -15.12 3.56 -8.09
C CYS A 286 -13.74 3.07 -7.63
N VAL A 287 -12.97 2.38 -8.48
CA VAL A 287 -11.58 1.98 -8.16
C VAL A 287 -10.69 3.20 -7.92
N VAL A 288 -10.75 4.22 -8.79
CA VAL A 288 -10.00 5.48 -8.63
C VAL A 288 -10.36 6.16 -7.31
N PHE A 289 -11.64 6.43 -7.06
CA PHE A 289 -12.09 7.11 -5.84
C PHE A 289 -11.71 6.34 -4.57
N VAL A 290 -11.92 5.01 -4.57
CA VAL A 290 -11.58 4.16 -3.42
C VAL A 290 -10.07 4.22 -3.14
N GLN A 291 -9.22 4.11 -4.16
CA GLN A 291 -7.77 4.18 -3.98
C GLN A 291 -7.27 5.55 -3.51
N GLU A 292 -7.82 6.67 -4.00
CA GLU A 292 -7.52 8.01 -3.44
C GLU A 292 -7.97 8.13 -1.97
N SER A 293 -9.16 7.63 -1.62
CA SER A 293 -9.68 7.71 -0.24
C SER A 293 -8.83 6.92 0.79
N MET A 294 -8.13 5.88 0.32
CA MET A 294 -7.23 5.01 1.09
C MET A 294 -5.77 5.51 1.12
N ARG A 295 -5.51 6.74 0.67
CA ARG A 295 -4.18 7.37 0.79
C ARG A 295 -3.65 7.32 2.23
N LEU A 296 -2.39 6.93 2.40
CA LEU A 296 -1.76 6.83 3.72
C LEU A 296 -1.63 8.21 4.40
N SER A 297 -1.07 9.20 3.71
CA SER A 297 -0.92 10.55 4.28
C SER A 297 -2.25 11.33 4.34
N ALA A 298 -2.42 12.15 5.37
CA ALA A 298 -3.50 13.15 5.41
C ALA A 298 -3.13 14.41 4.60
N HIS A 299 -4.13 15.15 4.12
CA HIS A 299 -3.91 16.42 3.42
C HIS A 299 -3.33 17.47 4.39
N GLY A 300 -2.14 17.99 4.05
CA GLY A 300 -1.36 18.87 4.92
C GLY A 300 -0.36 18.14 5.84
N ALA A 301 -0.09 16.85 5.62
CA ALA A 301 1.00 16.15 6.29
C ALA A 301 2.37 16.83 6.07
N ARG A 302 3.18 16.93 7.13
CA ARG A 302 4.60 17.29 7.07
C ARG A 302 5.45 16.05 6.75
N ASN A 303 6.67 16.25 6.24
CA ASN A 303 7.54 15.12 5.90
C ASN A 303 7.94 14.27 7.10
N VAL A 304 8.11 14.86 8.30
CA VAL A 304 8.30 14.09 9.54
C VAL A 304 7.19 13.05 9.75
N HIS A 305 5.92 13.41 9.50
CA HIS A 305 4.81 12.44 9.59
C HIS A 305 4.90 11.38 8.49
N ARG A 306 5.32 11.74 7.27
CA ARG A 306 5.53 10.78 6.17
C ARG A 306 6.69 9.82 6.46
N THR A 307 7.78 10.28 7.09
CA THR A 307 8.90 9.43 7.53
C THR A 307 8.44 8.37 8.54
N ILE A 308 7.63 8.75 9.54
CA ILE A 308 7.04 7.80 10.49
C ILE A 308 6.15 6.77 9.77
N LEU A 309 5.36 7.20 8.79
CA LEU A 309 4.56 6.28 7.96
C LEU A 309 5.41 5.35 7.10
N VAL A 310 6.53 5.82 6.54
CA VAL A 310 7.46 4.96 5.78
C VAL A 310 8.08 3.92 6.71
N TYR A 311 8.50 4.29 7.93
CA TYR A 311 9.02 3.33 8.90
C TYR A 311 8.00 2.21 9.22
N LEU A 312 6.77 2.56 9.59
CA LEU A 312 5.71 1.57 9.85
C LEU A 312 5.35 0.73 8.61
N LEU A 313 5.45 1.31 7.42
CA LEU A 313 5.22 0.60 6.15
C LEU A 313 6.36 -0.37 5.82
N VAL A 314 7.60 -0.06 6.19
CA VAL A 314 8.77 -0.96 6.04
C VAL A 314 8.66 -2.15 7.01
N GLU A 315 8.30 -1.92 8.28
CA GLU A 315 8.05 -3.01 9.25
C GLU A 315 6.93 -3.96 8.77
N GLY A 316 5.84 -3.38 8.21
CA GLY A 316 4.79 -4.16 7.55
C GLY A 316 5.26 -4.90 6.29
N LEU A 317 6.17 -4.30 5.51
CA LEU A 317 6.74 -4.89 4.30
C LEU A 317 7.67 -6.07 4.62
N MET A 318 8.47 -6.01 5.69
CA MET A 318 9.32 -7.12 6.12
C MET A 318 8.48 -8.35 6.49
N SER A 319 7.35 -8.15 7.17
CA SER A 319 6.38 -9.23 7.44
C SER A 319 5.82 -9.83 6.14
N ASP A 320 5.47 -8.96 5.19
CA ASP A 320 4.92 -9.40 3.91
C ASP A 320 5.95 -10.16 3.06
N LEU A 321 7.22 -9.73 3.10
CA LEU A 321 8.37 -10.34 2.41
C LEU A 321 8.69 -11.73 2.98
N PHE A 322 8.71 -11.89 4.31
CA PHE A 322 8.96 -13.19 4.94
C PHE A 322 7.84 -14.20 4.65
N MET A 323 6.59 -13.75 4.55
CA MET A 323 5.47 -14.62 4.14
C MET A 323 5.60 -15.17 2.70
N LEU A 324 6.52 -14.64 1.87
CA LEU A 324 6.78 -15.15 0.52
C LEU A 324 7.71 -16.36 0.50
N ILE A 325 8.58 -16.50 1.51
CA ILE A 325 9.38 -17.72 1.69
C ILE A 325 8.63 -18.76 2.51
N ALA A 326 7.73 -18.30 3.38
CA ALA A 326 6.96 -19.15 4.29
C ALA A 326 5.65 -19.74 3.74
N GLN A 327 5.27 -19.48 2.48
CA GLN A 327 4.02 -19.96 1.90
C GLN A 327 4.13 -20.39 0.44
N ASP A 328 3.46 -21.50 0.12
CA ASP A 328 3.40 -22.08 -1.22
C ASP A 328 2.06 -21.81 -1.92
N GLY A 329 2.04 -22.04 -3.24
CA GLY A 329 0.82 -22.10 -4.04
C GLY A 329 0.10 -20.75 -4.24
N LEU A 330 -1.24 -20.78 -4.24
CA LEU A 330 -2.06 -19.60 -4.55
C LEU A 330 -1.95 -18.48 -3.50
N LEU A 331 -1.75 -18.83 -2.22
CA LEU A 331 -1.60 -17.83 -1.15
C LEU A 331 -0.30 -17.03 -1.33
N ALA A 332 0.79 -17.69 -1.72
CA ALA A 332 2.05 -17.04 -2.09
C ALA A 332 1.84 -15.98 -3.19
N LYS A 333 1.09 -16.32 -4.24
CA LYS A 333 0.77 -15.41 -5.36
C LYS A 333 -0.03 -14.19 -4.90
N VAL A 334 -1.01 -14.36 -4.01
CA VAL A 334 -1.75 -13.23 -3.43
C VAL A 334 -0.83 -12.37 -2.54
N GLN A 335 0.09 -13.00 -1.80
CA GLN A 335 1.04 -12.32 -0.95
C GLN A 335 2.08 -11.50 -1.74
N TYR A 336 2.55 -11.99 -2.89
CA TYR A 336 3.41 -11.22 -3.81
C TYR A 336 2.69 -9.94 -4.33
N ILE A 337 1.39 -10.01 -4.59
CA ILE A 337 0.58 -8.83 -4.96
C ILE A 337 0.48 -7.84 -3.80
N SER A 338 0.37 -8.32 -2.54
CA SER A 338 0.42 -7.47 -1.34
C SER A 338 1.77 -6.75 -1.21
N LEU A 339 2.89 -7.47 -1.40
CA LEU A 339 4.23 -6.89 -1.39
C LEU A 339 4.34 -5.76 -2.43
N GLY A 340 3.94 -6.03 -3.68
CA GLY A 340 3.97 -5.03 -4.75
C GLY A 340 3.14 -3.78 -4.41
N TYR A 341 1.94 -3.97 -3.87
CA TYR A 341 1.08 -2.86 -3.43
C TYR A 341 1.70 -2.03 -2.30
N ASN A 342 2.31 -2.68 -1.30
CA ASN A 342 2.96 -2.00 -0.18
C ASN A 342 4.23 -1.27 -0.63
N LEU A 343 5.04 -1.85 -1.50
CA LEU A 343 6.21 -1.20 -2.10
C LEU A 343 5.82 -0.02 -3.00
N SER A 344 4.74 -0.12 -3.78
CA SER A 344 4.17 1.03 -4.50
C SER A 344 3.67 2.12 -3.54
N GLY A 345 3.22 1.74 -2.33
CA GLY A 345 2.93 2.66 -1.24
C GLY A 345 4.16 3.42 -0.75
N VAL A 346 5.31 2.74 -0.60
CA VAL A 346 6.60 3.37 -0.25
C VAL A 346 7.01 4.36 -1.34
N LEU A 347 7.01 3.92 -2.61
CA LEU A 347 7.39 4.76 -3.76
C LEU A 347 6.50 6.01 -3.87
N SER A 348 5.18 5.85 -3.66
CA SER A 348 4.22 6.96 -3.63
C SER A 348 4.51 7.93 -2.48
N MET A 349 4.81 7.43 -1.28
CA MET A 349 5.09 8.28 -0.11
C MET A 349 6.42 9.03 -0.23
N LEU A 350 7.44 8.40 -0.81
CA LEU A 350 8.73 9.04 -1.13
C LEU A 350 8.54 10.14 -2.18
N PHE A 351 7.79 9.87 -3.26
CA PHE A 351 7.49 10.90 -4.26
C PHE A 351 6.68 12.05 -3.68
N GLU A 352 5.68 11.79 -2.81
CA GLU A 352 4.98 12.85 -2.07
C GLU A 352 5.94 13.72 -1.25
N MET A 353 6.93 13.13 -0.58
CA MET A 353 7.94 13.89 0.18
C MET A 353 8.71 14.82 -0.75
N VAL A 354 9.23 14.33 -1.89
CA VAL A 354 9.94 15.16 -2.87
C VAL A 354 9.03 16.23 -3.49
N GLU A 355 7.77 15.90 -3.82
CA GLU A 355 6.77 16.83 -4.34
C GLU A 355 6.45 17.96 -3.35
N THR A 356 6.52 17.71 -2.03
CA THR A 356 6.32 18.75 -1.00
C THR A 356 7.51 19.69 -0.80
N MET A 357 8.70 19.30 -1.25
CA MET A 357 9.90 20.15 -1.18
C MET A 357 9.95 21.17 -2.33
N ASN A 358 9.06 21.06 -3.32
CA ASN A 358 8.99 21.92 -4.52
C ASN A 358 10.31 21.96 -5.34
N TRP A 359 11.13 20.90 -5.27
CA TRP A 359 12.42 20.82 -5.95
C TRP A 359 12.32 20.52 -7.45
N MET A 360 11.14 20.14 -7.95
CA MET A 360 10.92 19.76 -9.35
C MET A 360 10.16 20.86 -10.11
N ARG A 361 10.58 21.14 -11.35
CA ARG A 361 9.79 21.95 -12.30
C ARG A 361 8.48 21.24 -12.64
N GLU A 362 7.41 21.99 -12.88
CA GLU A 362 6.05 21.45 -13.12
C GLU A 362 6.01 20.42 -14.26
N THR A 363 6.70 20.68 -15.37
CA THR A 363 6.83 19.73 -16.50
C THR A 363 7.42 18.38 -16.07
N VAL A 364 8.46 18.39 -15.24
CA VAL A 364 9.13 17.17 -14.74
C VAL A 364 8.25 16.46 -13.71
N ARG A 365 7.58 17.22 -12.84
CA ARG A 365 6.59 16.68 -11.89
C ARG A 365 5.47 15.94 -12.63
N CYS A 366 4.90 16.56 -13.68
CA CYS A 366 3.86 15.97 -14.52
C CYS A 366 4.36 14.71 -15.26
N LEU A 367 5.55 14.75 -15.86
CA LEU A 367 6.17 13.60 -16.51
C LEU A 367 6.27 12.39 -15.57
N ILE A 368 6.91 12.58 -14.40
CA ILE A 368 7.12 11.49 -13.43
C ILE A 368 5.77 10.97 -12.93
N LYS A 369 4.81 11.85 -12.64
CA LYS A 369 3.49 11.47 -12.15
C LYS A 369 2.68 10.69 -13.21
N ARG A 370 2.76 11.08 -14.48
CA ARG A 370 2.08 10.38 -15.59
C ARG A 370 2.75 9.06 -15.97
N LEU A 371 4.07 8.94 -15.91
CA LEU A 371 4.79 7.69 -16.19
C LEU A 371 4.69 6.66 -15.06
N LEU A 372 4.97 7.06 -13.81
CA LEU A 372 5.12 6.13 -12.68
C LEU A 372 3.89 6.01 -11.78
N PHE A 373 3.04 7.04 -11.76
CA PHE A 373 1.93 7.16 -10.82
C PHE A 373 0.59 7.37 -11.56
N ASN A 374 0.30 6.51 -12.54
CA ASN A 374 -0.99 6.48 -13.22
C ASN A 374 -1.81 5.22 -12.88
N TYR A 375 -3.14 5.34 -12.92
CA TYR A 375 -4.08 4.27 -12.58
C TYR A 375 -4.09 3.11 -13.58
N GLU A 376 -3.81 3.38 -14.86
CA GLU A 376 -3.80 2.37 -15.91
C GLU A 376 -2.69 1.31 -15.73
N THR A 377 -1.50 1.72 -15.29
CA THR A 377 -0.36 0.80 -15.06
C THR A 377 -0.08 0.51 -13.58
N ALA A 378 -0.85 1.11 -12.67
CA ALA A 378 -0.75 0.98 -11.20
C ALA A 378 -0.72 -0.44 -10.60
N LEU A 379 -1.19 -1.43 -11.37
CA LEU A 379 -1.21 -2.84 -10.97
C LEU A 379 -0.43 -3.74 -11.95
N LEU A 380 -0.03 -3.20 -13.11
CA LEU A 380 0.64 -3.98 -14.16
C LEU A 380 2.06 -4.37 -13.75
N GLY A 381 2.82 -3.43 -13.18
CA GLY A 381 4.17 -3.68 -12.68
C GLY A 381 4.15 -4.71 -11.54
N GLU A 382 3.21 -4.57 -10.62
CA GLU A 382 2.99 -5.42 -9.46
C GLU A 382 2.62 -6.85 -9.85
N LEU A 383 1.70 -7.03 -10.81
CA LEU A 383 1.29 -8.36 -11.29
C LEU A 383 2.42 -9.08 -12.04
N VAL A 384 3.14 -8.40 -12.92
CA VAL A 384 4.27 -9.00 -13.65
C VAL A 384 5.42 -9.31 -12.70
N CYS A 385 5.74 -8.42 -11.77
CA CYS A 385 6.76 -8.67 -10.76
C CYS A 385 6.37 -9.84 -9.84
N SER A 386 5.10 -9.93 -9.43
CA SER A 386 4.57 -11.08 -8.68
C SER A 386 4.70 -12.41 -9.42
N ALA A 387 4.56 -12.42 -10.75
CA ALA A 387 4.73 -13.63 -11.56
C ALA A 387 6.21 -14.03 -11.74
N ALA A 388 7.12 -13.06 -11.79
CA ALA A 388 8.55 -13.28 -12.00
C ALA A 388 9.38 -13.49 -10.72
N MET A 389 8.82 -13.19 -9.53
CA MET A 389 9.60 -13.07 -8.29
C MET A 389 10.38 -14.33 -7.90
N GLN A 390 9.79 -15.53 -8.00
CA GLN A 390 10.47 -16.78 -7.65
C GLN A 390 11.71 -17.04 -8.53
N PHE A 391 11.59 -16.74 -9.84
CA PHE A 391 12.72 -16.83 -10.77
C PHE A 391 13.78 -15.77 -10.49
N TYR A 392 13.37 -14.54 -10.15
CA TYR A 392 14.28 -13.47 -9.79
C TYR A 392 15.07 -13.79 -8.52
N LEU A 393 14.41 -14.22 -7.43
CA LEU A 393 15.06 -14.62 -6.18
C LEU A 393 16.01 -15.81 -6.40
N THR A 394 15.56 -16.84 -7.12
CA THR A 394 16.38 -18.02 -7.45
C THR A 394 17.60 -17.64 -8.28
N GLY A 395 17.44 -16.81 -9.32
CA GLY A 395 18.56 -16.37 -10.16
C GLY A 395 19.53 -15.45 -9.42
N LEU A 396 19.02 -14.59 -8.54
CA LEU A 396 19.83 -13.72 -7.67
C LEU A 396 20.63 -14.54 -6.66
N ASN A 397 20.01 -15.51 -5.99
CA ASN A 397 20.70 -16.41 -5.07
C ASN A 397 21.70 -17.33 -5.79
N LYS A 398 21.49 -17.66 -7.07
CA LYS A 398 22.45 -18.40 -7.90
C LYS A 398 23.52 -17.53 -8.60
N SER A 399 23.61 -16.24 -8.25
CA SER A 399 24.68 -15.35 -8.72
C SER A 399 25.90 -15.40 -7.78
N SER A 400 26.87 -14.50 -7.98
CA SER A 400 28.03 -14.34 -7.09
C SER A 400 27.69 -14.03 -5.62
N LEU A 401 26.42 -13.75 -5.28
CA LEU A 401 25.95 -13.69 -3.89
C LEU A 401 26.10 -15.01 -3.11
N GLN A 402 26.21 -16.17 -3.80
CA GLN A 402 26.55 -17.45 -3.15
C GLN A 402 27.86 -17.36 -2.36
N GLU A 403 28.87 -16.70 -2.94
CA GLU A 403 30.23 -16.60 -2.41
C GLU A 403 30.39 -15.48 -1.37
N SER A 404 29.29 -14.93 -0.85
CA SER A 404 29.32 -13.69 -0.06
C SER A 404 29.69 -13.86 1.42
N LYS A 405 29.90 -15.10 1.89
CA LYS A 405 30.31 -15.41 3.28
C LYS A 405 31.56 -14.64 3.75
N PRO A 406 32.69 -14.59 3.02
CA PRO A 406 33.89 -13.89 3.49
C PRO A 406 33.65 -12.39 3.72
N VAL A 407 32.74 -11.78 2.97
CA VAL A 407 32.37 -10.36 3.12
C VAL A 407 31.44 -10.17 4.32
N ALA A 408 30.49 -11.08 4.52
CA ALA A 408 29.62 -11.09 5.70
C ALA A 408 30.40 -11.31 7.00
N ASP A 409 31.39 -12.21 7.01
CA ASP A 409 32.29 -12.44 8.15
C ASP A 409 33.17 -11.20 8.43
N ALA A 410 33.59 -10.46 7.39
CA ALA A 410 34.43 -9.27 7.54
C ALA A 410 33.67 -8.00 8.00
N VAL A 411 32.38 -7.85 7.64
CA VAL A 411 31.60 -6.61 7.89
C VAL A 411 30.44 -6.82 8.88
N SER A 412 30.12 -8.07 9.23
CA SER A 412 28.90 -8.59 9.88
C SER A 412 27.75 -8.97 8.94
N TYR A 413 27.12 -10.09 9.26
CA TYR A 413 25.90 -10.62 8.65
C TYR A 413 24.77 -9.58 8.60
N TYR A 414 24.59 -8.80 9.66
CA TYR A 414 23.56 -7.75 9.72
C TYR A 414 23.77 -6.64 8.68
N VAL A 415 24.97 -6.06 8.62
CA VAL A 415 25.26 -4.97 7.65
C VAL A 415 25.24 -5.51 6.22
N TRP A 416 25.77 -6.71 5.99
CA TRP A 416 25.75 -7.35 4.69
C TRP A 416 24.32 -7.71 4.22
N SER A 417 23.43 -8.08 5.15
CA SER A 417 22.01 -8.30 4.85
C SER A 417 21.28 -7.04 4.37
N LEU A 418 21.66 -5.85 4.84
CA LEU A 418 21.12 -4.60 4.28
C LEU A 418 21.50 -4.42 2.80
N VAL A 419 22.68 -4.89 2.39
CA VAL A 419 23.12 -4.90 0.99
C VAL A 419 22.32 -5.93 0.18
N GLY A 420 22.19 -7.16 0.68
CA GLY A 420 21.42 -8.23 0.01
C GLY A 420 19.94 -7.87 -0.19
N HIS A 421 19.26 -7.41 0.86
CA HIS A 421 17.90 -6.87 0.75
C HIS A 421 17.82 -5.63 -0.13
N GLY A 422 18.84 -4.76 -0.10
CA GLY A 422 18.95 -3.60 -0.97
C GLY A 422 18.94 -3.99 -2.44
N ILE A 423 19.69 -5.03 -2.84
CA ILE A 423 19.70 -5.55 -4.21
C ILE A 423 18.32 -6.07 -4.62
N ILE A 424 17.65 -6.86 -3.76
CA ILE A 424 16.28 -7.35 -4.00
C ILE A 424 15.32 -6.18 -4.21
N VAL A 425 15.25 -5.25 -3.26
CA VAL A 425 14.29 -4.13 -3.28
C VAL A 425 14.54 -3.21 -4.46
N LEU A 426 15.80 -2.88 -4.77
CA LEU A 426 16.14 -2.03 -5.93
C LEU A 426 15.82 -2.73 -7.26
N GLY A 427 16.08 -4.03 -7.39
CA GLY A 427 15.71 -4.80 -8.58
C GLY A 427 14.20 -4.85 -8.80
N ILE A 428 13.43 -5.10 -7.73
CA ILE A 428 11.95 -5.05 -7.76
C ILE A 428 11.45 -3.66 -8.15
N VAL A 429 11.95 -2.60 -7.52
CA VAL A 429 11.57 -1.21 -7.84
C VAL A 429 11.90 -0.87 -9.30
N PHE A 430 13.07 -1.29 -9.79
CA PHE A 430 13.48 -1.09 -11.19
C PHE A 430 12.50 -1.77 -12.16
N VAL A 431 12.16 -3.04 -11.93
CA VAL A 431 11.20 -3.78 -12.78
C VAL A 431 9.81 -3.13 -12.75
N ILE A 432 9.28 -2.80 -11.57
CA ILE A 432 7.96 -2.16 -11.43
C ILE A 432 7.92 -0.80 -12.13
N THR A 433 8.94 0.05 -11.93
CA THR A 433 8.99 1.39 -12.53
C THR A 433 9.21 1.36 -14.04
N SER A 434 10.04 0.43 -14.56
CA SER A 434 10.20 0.23 -16.00
C SER A 434 8.91 -0.26 -16.67
N ILE A 435 8.24 -1.28 -16.11
CA ILE A 435 6.97 -1.80 -16.66
C ILE A 435 5.88 -0.73 -16.65
N ARG A 436 5.76 0.02 -15.54
CA ARG A 436 4.80 1.14 -15.44
C ARG A 436 5.07 2.22 -16.48
N SER A 437 6.33 2.60 -16.68
CA SER A 437 6.75 3.60 -17.66
C SER A 437 6.47 3.14 -19.10
N ILE A 438 6.87 1.91 -19.45
CA ILE A 438 6.64 1.32 -20.78
C ILE A 438 5.13 1.23 -21.05
N GLY A 439 4.35 0.72 -20.10
CA GLY A 439 2.89 0.67 -20.22
C GLY A 439 2.27 2.05 -20.40
N ALA A 440 2.72 3.06 -19.65
CA ALA A 440 2.23 4.43 -19.77
C ALA A 440 2.55 5.05 -21.15
N ILE A 441 3.77 4.87 -21.65
CA ILE A 441 4.22 5.29 -22.98
C ILE A 441 3.34 4.64 -24.06
N ILE A 442 3.11 3.34 -23.97
CA ILE A 442 2.27 2.58 -24.91
C ILE A 442 0.80 3.07 -24.84
N THR A 443 0.22 3.18 -23.65
CA THR A 443 -1.16 3.69 -23.45
C THR A 443 -1.32 5.08 -24.04
N VAL A 444 -0.39 6.01 -23.76
CA VAL A 444 -0.44 7.37 -24.32
C VAL A 444 -0.31 7.35 -25.84
N ARG A 445 0.60 6.55 -26.40
CA ARG A 445 0.79 6.44 -27.86
C ARG A 445 -0.42 5.86 -28.59
N TRP A 446 -1.13 4.92 -27.98
CA TRP A 446 -2.36 4.35 -28.54
C TRP A 446 -3.58 5.26 -28.37
N THR A 447 -3.76 5.89 -27.20
CA THR A 447 -4.95 6.70 -26.92
C THR A 447 -4.91 8.10 -27.55
N PHE A 448 -3.72 8.73 -27.62
CA PHE A 448 -3.58 10.14 -28.05
C PHE A 448 -2.74 10.32 -29.32
N GLY A 449 -2.17 9.26 -29.87
CA GLY A 449 -1.30 9.31 -31.06
C GLY A 449 0.06 9.99 -30.86
N SER A 450 0.23 10.77 -29.79
CA SER A 450 1.40 11.62 -29.50
C SER A 450 1.83 11.50 -28.03
N PHE A 451 3.12 11.74 -27.77
CA PHE A 451 3.69 11.77 -26.43
C PHE A 451 3.58 13.14 -25.74
N SER A 452 2.99 14.16 -26.39
CA SER A 452 2.83 15.51 -25.82
C SER A 452 2.17 15.50 -24.43
N LEU A 453 1.18 14.61 -24.23
CA LEU A 453 0.50 14.43 -22.95
C LEU A 453 1.42 14.10 -21.78
N LEU A 454 2.60 13.51 -21.99
CA LEU A 454 3.55 13.25 -20.89
C LEU A 454 4.15 14.54 -20.32
N TRP A 455 4.24 15.61 -21.12
CA TRP A 455 5.00 16.83 -20.79
C TRP A 455 4.10 18.06 -20.60
N THR A 456 2.99 18.17 -21.32
CA THR A 456 2.13 19.36 -21.32
C THR A 456 1.48 19.59 -19.94
N PRO A 457 1.72 20.73 -19.27
CA PRO A 457 1.10 21.01 -17.97
C PRO A 457 -0.41 21.26 -18.12
N CYS A 458 -1.17 20.92 -17.08
CA CYS A 458 -2.59 21.23 -16.99
C CYS A 458 -2.84 21.99 -15.68
N CYS A 459 -3.56 23.12 -15.73
CA CYS A 459 -3.81 23.95 -14.56
C CYS A 459 -4.53 23.20 -13.42
N VAL A 460 -5.33 22.18 -13.75
CA VAL A 460 -5.98 21.29 -12.78
C VAL A 460 -4.96 20.42 -12.04
N ASP A 461 -3.94 19.88 -12.73
CA ASP A 461 -2.84 19.14 -12.09
C ASP A 461 -2.05 20.02 -11.10
N THR A 462 -1.93 21.32 -11.39
CA THR A 462 -1.28 22.32 -10.53
C THR A 462 -2.16 22.72 -9.34
N ALA A 463 -3.47 22.85 -9.54
CA ALA A 463 -4.44 23.21 -8.50
C ALA A 463 -4.63 22.08 -7.49
N ILE A 464 -4.78 20.83 -7.97
CA ILE A 464 -4.80 19.62 -7.16
C ILE A 464 -3.45 19.40 -6.46
N GLY A 465 -2.36 19.46 -7.23
CA GLY A 465 -0.98 19.26 -6.77
C GLY A 465 -0.79 17.91 -6.07
N GLN A 466 -0.24 17.97 -4.86
CA GLN A 466 0.03 16.80 -4.01
C GLN A 466 -1.23 16.08 -3.52
N ARG A 467 -2.43 16.67 -3.61
CA ARG A 467 -3.65 16.15 -2.96
C ARG A 467 -4.20 14.88 -3.60
N CYS A 468 -3.87 14.65 -4.87
CA CYS A 468 -4.17 13.43 -5.61
C CYS A 468 -2.91 12.54 -5.64
N LYS A 469 -3.07 11.25 -5.38
CA LYS A 469 -2.01 10.24 -5.31
C LYS A 469 -1.56 9.87 -6.72
N MET A 470 -2.49 9.57 -7.63
CA MET A 470 -2.21 9.02 -8.96
C MET A 470 -3.07 9.68 -10.06
N ILE A 471 -2.61 9.64 -11.31
CA ILE A 471 -3.25 10.30 -12.45
C ILE A 471 -4.02 9.27 -13.30
N LEU A 472 -5.08 9.69 -14.00
CA LEU A 472 -5.79 8.85 -14.97
C LEU A 472 -5.43 9.31 -16.39
N LEU A 473 -4.55 8.58 -17.09
CA LEU A 473 -4.04 8.97 -18.41
C LEU A 473 -5.14 9.06 -19.46
N SER A 474 -6.02 8.06 -19.50
CA SER A 474 -7.21 8.03 -20.37
C SER A 474 -8.29 9.05 -19.99
N GLY A 475 -8.12 9.71 -18.84
CA GLY A 475 -9.02 10.73 -18.32
C GLY A 475 -8.81 12.14 -18.86
N TYR A 476 -7.70 12.36 -19.58
CA TYR A 476 -7.48 13.61 -20.31
C TYR A 476 -8.20 13.64 -21.68
N VAL A 477 -8.37 14.84 -22.21
CA VAL A 477 -8.85 15.17 -23.56
C VAL A 477 -8.12 16.42 -24.05
N TRP A 478 -7.96 16.57 -25.36
CA TRP A 478 -7.48 17.81 -25.99
C TRP A 478 -8.68 18.61 -26.48
N GLU A 479 -8.79 19.88 -26.05
CA GLU A 479 -9.77 20.86 -26.53
C GLU A 479 -9.01 22.13 -26.93
N ASP A 480 -9.16 22.63 -28.15
CA ASP A 480 -8.48 23.86 -28.62
C ASP A 480 -6.96 23.90 -28.29
N ASP A 481 -6.24 22.81 -28.60
CA ASP A 481 -4.82 22.56 -28.27
C ASP A 481 -4.46 22.62 -26.77
N ARG A 482 -5.45 22.68 -25.89
CA ARG A 482 -5.31 22.66 -24.42
C ARG A 482 -5.56 21.25 -23.87
N LEU A 483 -4.71 20.85 -22.92
CA LEU A 483 -4.87 19.59 -22.19
C LEU A 483 -5.89 19.78 -21.05
N CYS A 484 -7.04 19.12 -21.16
CA CYS A 484 -8.15 19.15 -20.21
C CYS A 484 -8.41 17.78 -19.58
N TYR A 485 -8.97 17.76 -18.37
CA TYR A 485 -9.59 16.57 -17.78
C TYR A 485 -11.04 16.48 -18.20
N LYS A 486 -11.50 15.28 -18.55
CA LYS A 486 -12.92 14.98 -18.77
C LYS A 486 -13.72 15.16 -17.47
N ALA A 487 -14.97 15.60 -17.59
CA ALA A 487 -15.94 15.71 -16.49
C ALA A 487 -16.02 14.42 -15.65
N GLU A 488 -16.11 13.26 -16.31
CA GLU A 488 -16.14 11.92 -15.69
C GLU A 488 -14.88 11.63 -14.85
N THR A 489 -13.72 12.14 -15.26
CA THR A 489 -12.46 11.95 -14.53
C THR A 489 -12.39 12.83 -13.28
N LEU A 490 -12.93 14.06 -13.36
CA LEU A 490 -13.07 14.90 -12.17
C LEU A 490 -14.04 14.24 -11.17
N LYS A 491 -15.13 13.63 -11.65
CA LYS A 491 -16.03 12.79 -10.86
C LYS A 491 -15.31 11.56 -10.25
N SER A 492 -14.47 10.84 -10.99
CA SER A 492 -13.74 9.68 -10.43
C SER A 492 -12.72 10.07 -9.34
N PHE A 493 -12.11 11.25 -9.42
CA PHE A 493 -11.31 11.82 -8.32
C PHE A 493 -12.13 12.37 -7.14
N GLY A 494 -13.46 12.43 -7.24
CA GLY A 494 -14.32 13.05 -6.23
C GLY A 494 -14.23 14.57 -6.17
N ILE A 495 -13.84 15.21 -7.28
CA ILE A 495 -13.79 16.66 -7.43
C ILE A 495 -15.19 17.13 -7.88
N MET A 496 -15.70 18.17 -7.23
CA MET A 496 -17.02 18.75 -7.49
C MET A 496 -16.93 20.26 -7.71
N LYS A 497 -17.98 20.84 -8.27
CA LYS A 497 -18.17 22.29 -8.42
C LYS A 497 -18.80 22.83 -7.13
N MET A 498 -18.31 23.96 -6.64
CA MET A 498 -19.01 24.81 -5.66
C MET A 498 -19.38 26.13 -6.33
N VAL A 499 -20.54 26.68 -5.97
CA VAL A 499 -21.00 28.01 -6.37
C VAL A 499 -21.28 28.84 -5.12
N GLU A 500 -20.73 30.06 -5.06
CA GLU A 500 -21.06 31.04 -4.01
C GLU A 500 -22.18 31.99 -4.41
N GLU A 501 -22.66 32.79 -3.46
CA GLU A 501 -23.80 33.71 -3.62
C GLU A 501 -23.53 34.81 -4.67
N ASP A 502 -22.26 35.08 -4.98
CA ASP A 502 -21.79 35.99 -6.03
C ASP A 502 -21.65 35.33 -7.42
N ASN A 503 -22.12 34.09 -7.56
CA ASN A 503 -21.96 33.21 -8.73
C ASN A 503 -20.51 32.82 -9.07
N THR A 504 -19.52 33.10 -8.23
CA THR A 504 -18.16 32.57 -8.46
C THR A 504 -18.15 31.04 -8.37
N HIS A 505 -17.27 30.42 -9.13
CA HIS A 505 -17.22 28.96 -9.28
C HIS A 505 -15.89 28.42 -8.77
N PHE A 506 -15.93 27.38 -7.95
CA PHE A 506 -14.74 26.77 -7.35
C PHE A 506 -14.71 25.25 -7.57
N ILE A 507 -13.51 24.67 -7.64
CA ILE A 507 -13.33 23.23 -7.45
C ILE A 507 -13.20 22.91 -5.96
N VAL A 508 -13.96 21.91 -5.51
CA VAL A 508 -13.90 21.38 -4.14
C VAL A 508 -13.53 19.90 -4.12
N LEU A 509 -12.79 19.49 -3.08
CA LEU A 509 -12.33 18.14 -2.85
C LEU A 509 -12.60 17.71 -1.41
N HIS A 510 -12.84 16.42 -1.16
CA HIS A 510 -12.88 15.88 0.19
C HIS A 510 -11.49 15.91 0.86
N ARG A 511 -11.39 16.60 2.00
CA ARG A 511 -10.17 16.69 2.81
C ARG A 511 -9.98 15.44 3.64
N LEU A 512 -8.88 14.73 3.40
CA LEU A 512 -8.45 13.59 4.20
C LEU A 512 -7.74 14.10 5.46
N TYR A 513 -8.31 13.83 6.63
CA TYR A 513 -7.69 14.06 7.94
C TYR A 513 -7.01 12.78 8.44
N TRP A 514 -6.19 12.92 9.49
CA TRP A 514 -5.50 11.79 10.14
C TRP A 514 -6.48 10.82 10.82
N LEU A 515 -7.23 11.32 11.81
CA LEU A 515 -8.15 10.52 12.64
C LEU A 515 -9.60 11.01 12.55
N ALA A 516 -9.79 12.33 12.37
CA ALA A 516 -11.10 12.96 12.33
C ALA A 516 -11.85 12.64 11.02
N ILE A 517 -13.18 12.63 11.07
CA ILE A 517 -14.04 12.45 9.89
C ILE A 517 -15.20 13.48 9.94
N PRO A 518 -14.89 14.78 9.91
CA PRO A 518 -15.87 15.86 10.10
C PRO A 518 -16.95 15.81 9.01
N HIS A 519 -18.14 16.36 9.28
CA HIS A 519 -19.24 16.34 8.30
C HIS A 519 -19.07 17.38 7.19
N GLY A 520 -18.49 18.54 7.49
CA GLY A 520 -18.00 19.50 6.50
C GLY A 520 -16.54 19.19 6.15
N ASP A 521 -16.31 18.10 5.41
CA ASP A 521 -14.98 17.68 4.97
C ASP A 521 -14.59 18.21 3.58
N LEU A 522 -15.47 18.96 2.89
CA LEU A 522 -15.15 19.60 1.62
C LEU A 522 -14.31 20.86 1.81
N MET A 523 -13.24 20.99 1.01
CA MET A 523 -12.38 22.17 0.94
C MET A 523 -12.31 22.70 -0.50
N VAL A 524 -12.34 24.02 -0.64
CA VAL A 524 -12.04 24.76 -1.88
C VAL A 524 -10.54 24.72 -2.13
N ILE A 525 -10.12 24.45 -3.38
CA ILE A 525 -8.69 24.37 -3.76
C ILE A 525 -8.33 25.16 -5.03
N GLY A 526 -9.31 25.64 -5.78
CA GLY A 526 -9.11 26.49 -6.96
C GLY A 526 -10.41 27.11 -7.45
N GLU A 527 -10.29 28.23 -8.15
CA GLU A 527 -11.34 29.02 -8.79
C GLU A 527 -11.42 28.67 -10.29
N ILE A 528 -12.63 28.54 -10.83
CA ILE A 528 -12.90 28.12 -12.20
C ILE A 528 -13.18 29.34 -13.07
N HIS A 529 -12.32 29.58 -14.07
CA HIS A 529 -12.46 30.67 -15.05
C HIS A 529 -12.66 30.07 -16.44
N GLY A 530 -13.90 30.09 -16.94
CA GLY A 530 -14.22 29.37 -18.18
C GLY A 530 -13.93 27.87 -17.99
N ASN A 531 -13.00 27.32 -18.75
CA ASN A 531 -12.52 25.93 -18.58
C ASN A 531 -11.20 25.84 -17.79
N SER A 532 -10.55 26.95 -17.42
CA SER A 532 -9.29 26.91 -16.65
C SER A 532 -9.54 26.95 -15.14
N VAL A 533 -8.55 26.52 -14.36
CA VAL A 533 -8.59 26.53 -12.89
C VAL A 533 -7.39 27.29 -12.35
N LYS A 534 -7.65 28.33 -11.57
CA LYS A 534 -6.63 29.10 -10.84
C LYS A 534 -6.57 28.63 -9.39
N ARG A 535 -5.39 28.23 -8.92
CA ARG A 535 -5.20 27.81 -7.53
C ARG A 535 -5.45 28.99 -6.57
N CYS A 536 -6.24 28.76 -5.52
CA CYS A 536 -6.57 29.75 -4.50
C CYS A 536 -6.16 29.27 -3.10
N GLU A 537 -6.39 30.10 -2.08
CA GLU A 537 -6.22 29.70 -0.68
C GLU A 537 -7.21 28.59 -0.29
N VAL A 538 -6.75 27.66 0.55
CA VAL A 538 -7.55 26.49 0.95
C VAL A 538 -8.50 26.88 2.07
N ARG A 539 -9.79 26.94 1.76
CA ARG A 539 -10.86 27.29 2.71
C ARG A 539 -11.97 26.22 2.78
N PRO A 540 -12.77 26.16 3.86
CA PRO A 540 -13.93 25.28 3.93
C PRO A 540 -14.95 25.57 2.82
N CYS A 541 -15.63 24.54 2.35
CA CYS A 541 -16.76 24.68 1.43
C CYS A 541 -17.99 25.28 2.14
N THR A 542 -18.45 26.44 1.68
CA THR A 542 -19.57 27.21 2.23
C THR A 542 -20.79 27.25 1.31
N GLY A 543 -20.58 27.13 -0.01
CA GLY A 543 -21.61 27.28 -1.05
C GLY A 543 -22.33 25.98 -1.43
N MET A 544 -23.18 26.08 -2.45
CA MET A 544 -23.88 24.91 -3.02
C MET A 544 -22.91 24.06 -3.85
N VAL A 545 -23.07 22.73 -3.80
CA VAL A 545 -22.16 21.77 -4.46
C VAL A 545 -22.89 20.92 -5.49
N SER A 546 -22.36 20.85 -6.69
CA SER A 546 -22.85 20.05 -7.83
C SER A 546 -21.69 19.32 -8.54
N MET A 547 -21.99 18.43 -9.50
CA MET A 547 -20.95 17.84 -10.34
C MET A 547 -20.38 18.85 -11.34
N ILE A 548 -19.15 18.60 -11.81
CA ILE A 548 -18.56 19.34 -12.91
C ILE A 548 -19.00 18.67 -14.22
N GLY A 549 -19.93 19.29 -14.95
CA GLY A 549 -20.49 18.74 -16.20
C GLY A 549 -19.64 18.97 -17.47
N LYS A 550 -18.48 19.63 -17.37
CA LYS A 550 -17.65 19.99 -18.53
C LYS A 550 -16.16 19.75 -18.29
N PRO A 551 -15.32 19.61 -19.34
CA PRO A 551 -13.88 19.48 -19.16
C PRO A 551 -13.24 20.73 -18.57
N LEU A 552 -12.16 20.54 -17.80
CA LEU A 552 -11.37 21.62 -17.20
C LEU A 552 -9.86 21.40 -17.43
N GLY A 553 -9.13 22.46 -17.78
CA GLY A 553 -7.69 22.42 -18.01
C GLY A 553 -7.12 23.62 -18.76
N GLY A 554 -6.13 23.37 -19.61
CA GLY A 554 -5.30 24.40 -20.24
C GLY A 554 -4.10 24.84 -19.41
N ALA A 555 -3.32 25.76 -19.96
CA ALA A 555 -2.02 26.14 -19.41
C ALA A 555 -2.13 26.88 -18.05
N PRO A 556 -1.24 26.61 -17.09
CA PRO A 556 -1.22 27.35 -15.83
C PRO A 556 -0.97 28.85 -16.06
N GLY A 557 -1.95 29.70 -15.74
CA GLY A 557 -1.81 31.16 -15.83
C GLY A 557 -2.38 31.82 -17.09
N GLU A 558 -3.00 31.08 -18.01
CA GLU A 558 -3.80 31.71 -19.07
C GLU A 558 -5.07 32.35 -18.48
N ASN A 559 -5.02 33.67 -18.27
CA ASN A 559 -6.21 34.49 -18.10
C ASN A 559 -7.00 34.44 -19.42
N SER A 560 -8.18 33.83 -19.41
CA SER A 560 -9.05 33.73 -20.59
C SER A 560 -9.71 35.08 -20.91
N LEU A 561 -8.97 35.97 -21.56
CA LEU A 561 -9.45 37.18 -22.23
C LEU A 561 -9.39 36.99 -23.75
N SER A 562 -10.03 35.93 -24.21
CA SER A 562 -10.37 35.73 -25.63
C SER A 562 -11.80 35.19 -25.73
N CYS A 563 -12.74 36.09 -26.03
CA CYS A 563 -14.03 35.71 -26.59
C CYS A 563 -13.83 34.93 -27.91
N PRO A 564 -14.77 34.06 -28.30
CA PRO A 564 -14.61 33.25 -29.50
C PRO A 564 -14.60 34.13 -30.75
N THR A 565 -13.45 34.23 -31.42
CA THR A 565 -13.38 34.84 -32.74
C THR A 565 -14.15 33.96 -33.71
N ARG A 566 -15.38 34.41 -34.05
CA ARG A 566 -16.22 33.85 -35.10
C ARG A 566 -15.39 33.67 -36.37
N VAL A 567 -15.06 32.43 -36.73
CA VAL A 567 -14.37 32.14 -37.99
C VAL A 567 -15.35 32.42 -39.13
N VAL A 568 -15.19 33.58 -39.77
CA VAL A 568 -15.91 33.91 -41.00
C VAL A 568 -15.31 33.06 -42.12
N ILE A 569 -16.00 32.00 -42.50
CA ILE A 569 -15.67 31.19 -43.67
C ILE A 569 -15.87 32.06 -44.91
N LYS A 570 -14.77 32.63 -45.44
CA LYS A 570 -14.75 33.23 -46.79
C LYS A 570 -14.70 32.12 -47.82
N GLN A 571 -15.87 31.62 -48.22
CA GLN A 571 -16.02 30.74 -49.37
C GLN A 571 -15.65 31.53 -50.63
N ARG A 572 -14.49 31.21 -51.25
CA ARG A 572 -14.13 31.76 -52.57
C ARG A 572 -14.96 31.06 -53.64
N VAL A 573 -15.85 31.81 -54.29
CA VAL A 573 -16.42 31.44 -55.58
C VAL A 573 -15.34 31.66 -56.65
N PRO A 574 -15.08 30.70 -57.56
CA PRO A 574 -14.22 30.94 -58.72
C PRO A 574 -14.92 31.87 -59.72
N VAL A 575 -14.21 32.86 -60.25
CA VAL A 575 -14.69 33.72 -61.34
C VAL A 575 -14.04 33.22 -62.63
N GLU A 576 -14.84 33.01 -63.68
CA GLU A 576 -14.35 32.63 -65.01
C GLU A 576 -13.56 33.76 -65.69
N PRO A 577 -12.63 33.44 -66.61
CA PRO A 577 -11.82 34.45 -67.29
C PRO A 577 -12.59 35.14 -68.41
N SER A 578 -12.79 36.46 -68.30
CA SER A 578 -13.19 37.31 -69.43
C SER A 578 -11.99 37.68 -70.30
N GLN A 579 -12.23 37.84 -71.60
CA GLN A 579 -11.21 37.85 -72.66
C GLN A 579 -10.36 39.13 -72.76
N THR A 580 -9.28 38.99 -73.52
CA THR A 580 -8.31 40.00 -73.98
C THR A 580 -8.92 41.19 -74.73
N CYS A 581 -8.31 42.36 -74.53
CA CYS A 581 -7.71 43.15 -75.60
C CYS A 581 -6.30 43.58 -75.16
#